data_AF-A0A353LYI4-F1
#
_entry.id   AF-A0A353LYI4-F1
#
_cell.length_a   1.000
_cell.length_b   1.000
_cell.length_c   1.000
_cell.angle_alpha   90.00
_cell.angle_beta   90.00
_cell.angle_gamma   90.00
#
_symmetry.space_group_name_H-M   'P 1'
#
loop_
_entity.id
_entity.type
_entity.pdbx_description
1 polymer ?
#
loop_
_entity_poly.entity_id
_entity_poly.type
_entity_poly.pdbx_seq_one_letter_code
_entity_poly.pdbx_strand_id
1 'polypeptide(L)'
;MSSLLKALNQGTWSRPTDKSAVYLESAPGDQWGIRVTLIDYYAKVEAVDGPKGVWYKGPERYCSTIYPPNFWERIKGVTLEIKVMAAVQRKRLVA
;
A
#
# COMPACT_ATOMS: atom_id res chain seq x y z
N MET A 1 7.62 16.51 -5.17
CA MET A 1 6.57 15.49 -5.39
C MET A 1 7.14 14.15 -4.95
N SER A 2 6.56 13.50 -3.93
CA SER A 2 7.11 12.29 -3.31
C SER A 2 7.32 11.16 -4.32
N SER A 3 8.37 10.35 -4.14
CA SER A 3 8.67 9.19 -5.00
C SER A 3 7.51 8.18 -5.04
N LEU A 4 6.77 8.07 -3.93
CA LEU A 4 5.62 7.19 -3.79
C LEU A 4 4.46 7.55 -4.73
N LEU A 5 4.10 8.84 -4.84
CA LEU A 5 3.03 9.30 -5.74
C LEU A 5 3.37 9.04 -7.21
N LYS A 6 4.65 9.17 -7.57
CA LYS A 6 5.10 8.84 -8.94
C LYS A 6 5.01 7.35 -9.25
N ALA A 7 5.24 6.50 -8.24
CA ALA A 7 5.23 5.04 -8.40
C ALA A 7 3.82 4.42 -8.33
N LEU A 8 2.90 5.05 -7.61
CA LEU A 8 1.48 4.68 -7.50
C LEU A 8 0.63 5.58 -8.39
N ASN A 9 0.72 5.34 -9.71
CA ASN A 9 0.12 6.17 -10.75
C ASN A 9 -0.88 5.43 -11.67
N GLN A 10 -1.13 4.14 -11.40
CA GLN A 10 -2.02 3.27 -12.20
C GLN A 10 -3.43 3.18 -11.62
N GLY A 11 -3.69 3.88 -10.51
CA GLY A 11 -4.91 3.83 -9.75
C GLY A 11 -5.36 5.20 -9.26
N THR A 12 -6.39 5.19 -8.42
CA THR A 12 -7.04 6.41 -7.92
C THR A 12 -6.62 6.67 -6.49
N TRP A 13 -6.21 7.91 -6.22
CA TRP A 13 -6.03 8.42 -4.86
C TRP A 13 -7.33 9.03 -4.35
N SER A 14 -7.65 8.71 -3.10
CA SER A 14 -8.75 9.29 -2.35
C SER A 14 -8.26 9.67 -0.94
N ARG A 15 -8.91 10.67 -0.34
CA ARG A 15 -8.58 11.15 1.01
C ARG A 15 -9.82 11.03 1.88
N PRO A 16 -10.10 9.84 2.46
CA PRO A 16 -11.33 9.61 3.20
C PRO A 16 -11.37 10.33 4.55
N THR A 17 -10.20 10.60 5.15
CA THR A 17 -10.10 11.40 6.38
C THR A 17 -8.94 12.39 6.28
N ASP A 18 -8.86 13.32 7.23
CA ASP A 18 -7.75 14.26 7.35
C ASP A 18 -6.40 13.56 7.62
N LYS A 19 -6.45 12.39 8.27
CA LYS A 19 -5.27 11.60 8.70
C LYS A 19 -4.93 10.43 7.78
N SER A 20 -5.66 10.24 6.68
CA SER A 20 -5.43 9.10 5.79
C SER A 20 -5.58 9.40 4.32
N ALA A 21 -4.80 8.69 3.51
CA ALA A 21 -4.91 8.66 2.06
C ALA A 21 -4.99 7.21 1.59
N VAL A 22 -5.91 6.93 0.69
CA VAL A 22 -6.14 5.61 0.12
C VAL A 22 -5.88 5.65 -1.36
N TYR A 23 -4.93 4.86 -1.81
CA TYR A 23 -4.71 4.54 -3.22
C TYR A 23 -5.34 3.20 -3.53
N LEU A 24 -6.02 3.10 -4.67
CA LEU A 24 -6.59 1.87 -5.19
C LEU A 24 -6.22 1.70 -6.66
N GLU A 25 -5.53 0.61 -7.00
CA GLU A 25 -5.29 0.18 -8.38
C GLU A 25 -5.98 -1.15 -8.66
N SER A 26 -6.57 -1.28 -9.85
CA SER A 26 -7.17 -2.51 -10.37
C SER A 26 -7.07 -2.45 -11.88
N ALA A 27 -6.46 -3.45 -12.52
CA ALA A 27 -6.39 -3.47 -13.97
C ALA A 27 -7.76 -3.87 -14.57
N PRO A 28 -8.11 -3.39 -15.78
CA PRO A 28 -9.35 -3.78 -16.43
C PRO A 28 -9.40 -5.30 -16.67
N GLY A 29 -10.41 -5.97 -16.11
CA GLY A 29 -10.59 -7.41 -16.24
C GLY A 29 -10.02 -8.24 -15.08
N ASP A 30 -9.23 -7.62 -14.20
CA ASP A 30 -8.71 -8.30 -13.00
C ASP A 30 -9.73 -8.26 -11.86
N GLN A 31 -9.92 -9.41 -11.22
CA GLN A 31 -10.75 -9.53 -10.02
C GLN A 31 -10.06 -8.86 -8.82
N TRP A 32 -8.74 -8.94 -8.76
CA TRP A 32 -7.95 -8.45 -7.64
C TRP A 32 -7.24 -7.14 -7.99
N GLY A 33 -7.24 -6.22 -7.04
CA GLY A 33 -6.51 -4.96 -7.09
C GLY A 33 -5.65 -4.76 -5.85
N ILE A 34 -4.98 -3.62 -5.77
CA ILE A 34 -4.13 -3.26 -4.64
C ILE A 34 -4.65 -1.98 -4.00
N ARG A 35 -4.87 -2.05 -2.69
CA ARG A 35 -5.18 -0.91 -1.84
C ARG A 35 -3.99 -0.55 -0.97
N VAL A 36 -3.53 0.68 -1.07
CA VAL A 36 -2.54 1.27 -0.15
C VAL A 36 -3.25 2.30 0.71
N THR A 37 -3.31 2.06 2.01
CA THR A 37 -3.87 2.99 2.99
C THR A 37 -2.72 3.59 3.79
N LEU A 38 -2.42 4.87 3.58
CA LEU A 38 -1.50 5.63 4.42
C LEU A 38 -2.28 6.18 5.61
N ILE A 39 -1.85 5.89 6.84
CA ILE A 39 -2.52 6.30 8.09
C ILE A 39 -1.46 6.86 9.03
N ASP A 40 -1.46 8.17 9.27
CA ASP A 40 -0.62 8.84 10.27
C ASP A 40 0.81 8.27 10.42
N TYR A 41 1.00 7.29 11.31
CA TYR A 41 2.29 6.67 11.63
C TYR A 41 2.59 5.34 10.90
N TYR A 42 1.75 4.84 10.00
CA TYR A 42 1.95 3.56 9.31
C TYR A 42 1.22 3.51 7.96
N ALA A 43 1.45 2.43 7.20
CA ALA A 43 0.71 2.14 5.98
C ALA A 43 0.16 0.71 6.00
N LYS A 44 -0.97 0.47 5.34
CA LYS A 44 -1.47 -0.87 5.01
C LYS A 44 -1.39 -1.06 3.51
N VAL A 45 -0.92 -2.22 3.08
CA VAL A 45 -0.92 -2.64 1.69
C VAL A 45 -1.69 -3.94 1.58
N GLU A 46 -2.74 -3.93 0.79
CA GLU A 46 -3.71 -5.02 0.69
C GLU A 46 -3.95 -5.41 -0.77
N ALA A 47 -4.03 -6.71 -1.04
CA ALA A 47 -4.68 -7.24 -2.24
C ALA A 47 -6.19 -7.34 -1.95
N VAL A 48 -7.02 -6.72 -2.79
CA VAL A 48 -8.47 -6.59 -2.56
C VAL A 48 -9.25 -7.10 -3.76
N ASP A 49 -10.29 -7.89 -3.51
CA ASP A 49 -11.27 -8.29 -4.53
C ASP A 49 -12.26 -7.14 -4.74
N GLY A 50 -11.89 -6.22 -5.64
CA GLY A 50 -12.63 -4.99 -5.92
C GLY A 50 -12.52 -3.87 -4.86
N PRO A 51 -13.12 -2.69 -5.14
CA PRO A 51 -12.96 -1.47 -4.33
C PRO A 51 -13.49 -1.59 -2.89
N LYS A 52 -14.42 -2.52 -2.64
CA LYS A 52 -15.04 -2.76 -1.33
C LYS A 52 -14.46 -3.98 -0.60
N GLY A 53 -13.52 -4.71 -1.17
CA GLY A 53 -12.89 -5.85 -0.50
C GLY A 53 -12.13 -5.38 0.74
N VAL A 54 -12.59 -5.75 1.94
CA VAL A 54 -11.91 -5.41 3.20
C VAL A 54 -11.47 -6.67 3.91
N TRP A 55 -10.16 -6.77 4.16
CA TRP A 55 -9.59 -7.85 4.97
C TRP A 55 -9.21 -7.29 6.34
N TYR A 56 -10.12 -7.37 7.31
CA TYR A 56 -9.87 -6.86 8.66
C TYR A 56 -8.64 -7.53 9.33
N LYS A 57 -8.37 -8.80 8.99
CA LYS A 57 -7.20 -9.60 9.40
C LYS A 57 -6.81 -10.62 8.32
N GLY A 58 -6.47 -10.13 7.13
CA GLY A 58 -6.04 -11.01 6.05
C GLY A 58 -4.68 -11.68 6.32
N PRO A 59 -4.42 -12.87 5.75
CA PRO A 59 -3.08 -13.47 5.76
C PRO A 59 -2.03 -12.48 5.26
N GLU A 60 -0.79 -12.56 5.76
CA GLU A 60 0.29 -11.62 5.38
C GLU A 60 0.49 -11.54 3.85
N ARG A 61 0.21 -12.66 3.17
CA ARG A 61 0.18 -12.75 1.70
C ARG A 61 -0.67 -11.67 1.07
N TYR A 62 -1.86 -11.40 1.62
CA TYR A 62 -2.85 -10.47 1.08
C TYR A 62 -2.90 -9.14 1.82
N CYS A 63 -2.50 -9.06 3.09
CA CYS A 63 -2.55 -7.84 3.89
C CYS A 63 -1.25 -7.64 4.66
N SER A 64 -0.60 -6.49 4.52
CA SER A 64 0.64 -6.17 5.22
C SER A 64 0.58 -4.78 5.84
N THR A 65 0.88 -4.70 7.14
CA THR A 65 1.03 -3.43 7.87
C THR A 65 2.50 -3.04 7.87
N ILE A 66 2.80 -1.85 7.35
CA ILE A 66 4.15 -1.32 7.17
C ILE A 66 4.35 -0.15 8.12
N TYR A 67 5.33 -0.30 9.01
CA TYR A 67 5.74 0.75 9.94
C TYR A 67 6.98 1.50 9.42
N PRO A 68 7.20 2.75 9.90
CA PRO A 68 8.39 3.53 9.62
C PRO A 68 9.67 2.75 9.89
N PRO A 69 10.77 3.09 9.19
CA PRO A 69 12.04 2.43 9.40
C PRO A 69 12.54 2.68 10.83
N ASN A 70 13.00 1.61 11.47
CA ASN A 70 13.69 1.66 12.75
C ASN A 70 15.09 2.30 12.62
N PHE A 71 15.78 2.51 13.74
CA PHE A 71 17.07 3.20 13.77
C PHE A 71 18.11 2.59 12.81
N TRP A 72 18.22 1.26 12.76
CA TRP A 72 19.17 0.56 11.89
C TRP A 72 18.75 0.59 10.42
N GLU A 73 17.45 0.47 10.13
CA GLU A 73 16.90 0.62 8.78
C GLU A 73 17.20 2.02 8.23
N ARG A 74 17.09 3.06 9.07
CA ARG A 74 17.43 4.45 8.69
C ARG A 74 18.91 4.62 8.37
N ILE A 75 19.80 4.02 9.17
CA ILE A 75 21.26 4.04 8.90
C ILE A 75 21.57 3.39 7.54
N LYS A 76 20.81 2.38 7.13
CA LYS A 76 20.93 1.73 5.81
C LYS A 76 20.23 2.49 4.68
N GLY A 77 19.69 3.68 4.94
CA GLY A 77 18.96 4.47 3.94
C GLY A 77 17.58 3.92 3.57
N VAL A 78 17.02 2.99 4.36
CA VAL A 78 15.66 2.46 4.13
C VAL A 78 14.64 3.52 4.50
N THR A 79 13.74 3.85 3.57
CA THR A 79 12.63 4.79 3.80
C THR A 79 11.29 4.06 3.90
N LEU A 80 10.27 4.75 4.43
CA LEU A 80 8.90 4.23 4.43
C LEU A 80 8.42 3.96 3.01
N GLU A 81 8.74 4.83 2.04
CA GLU A 81 8.34 4.62 0.65
C GLU A 81 8.92 3.33 0.08
N ILE A 82 10.19 3.02 0.34
CA ILE A 82 10.83 1.77 -0.10
C ILE A 82 10.09 0.56 0.46
N LYS A 83 9.76 0.58 1.77
CA LYS A 83 9.04 -0.51 2.44
C LYS A 83 7.63 -0.69 1.86
N VAL A 84 6.91 0.40 1.61
CA VAL A 84 5.57 0.37 1.01
C VAL A 84 5.64 -0.18 -0.41
N MET A 85 6.55 0.31 -1.25
CA MET A 85 6.69 -0.17 -2.63
C MET A 85 7.09 -1.65 -2.70
N ALA A 86 7.96 -2.11 -1.79
CA ALA A 86 8.29 -3.53 -1.69
C ALA A 86 7.06 -4.39 -1.32
N ALA A 87 6.17 -3.90 -0.47
CA ALA A 87 4.91 -4.57 -0.15
C ALA A 87 3.94 -4.57 -1.35
N VAL A 88 3.82 -3.44 -2.05
CA VAL A 88 2.99 -3.31 -3.27
C VAL A 88 3.45 -4.29 -4.34
N GLN A 89 4.75 -4.34 -4.64
CA GLN A 89 5.28 -5.27 -5.64
C GLN A 89 5.01 -6.73 -5.29
N ARG A 90 5.16 -7.11 -4.00
CA ARG A 90 4.77 -8.45 -3.55
C ARG A 90 3.28 -8.73 -3.73
N LYS A 91 2.42 -7.71 -3.64
CA LYS A 91 0.96 -7.86 -3.74
C LYS A 91 0.52 -7.93 -5.21
N ARG A 92 1.24 -7.26 -6.12
CA ARG A 92 1.06 -7.39 -7.57
C ARG A 92 1.35 -8.79 -8.11
N LEU A 93 2.10 -9.61 -7.37
CA LEU A 93 2.36 -11.00 -7.77
C LEU A 93 1.22 -11.96 -7.38
N VAL A 94 0.27 -11.52 -6.56
CA VAL A 94 -0.81 -12.36 -6.03
C VAL A 94 -2.21 -11.81 -6.33
N ALA A 95 -2.31 -10.55 -6.75
CA ALA A 95 -3.49 -9.96 -7.36
C ALA A 95 -3.48 -10.31 -8.85
#